data_AF-A0A8T5I8D1-F1
#
_entry.id   AF-A0A8T5I8D1-F1
#
_cell.length_a   1.000
_cell.length_b   1.000
_cell.length_c   1.000
_cell.angle_alpha   90.00
_cell.angle_beta   90.00
_cell.angle_gamma   90.00
#
_symmetry.space_group_name_H-M   'P 1'
#
loop_
_entity.id
_entity.type
_entity.pdbx_description
1 polymer ?
#
loop_
_entity_poly.entity_id
_entity_poly.type
_entity_poly.pdbx_seq_one_letter_code
_entity_poly.pdbx_strand_id
1 'polypeptide(L)'
;MVNKLSKNWNNILRWIHLIFGFCFSIYFGAITFNNDINFWDDEPWVTMAMGTVVLGIVFWTGIIKWQLPRIKKWNRNRNKNR
;
A
#
# COMPACT_ATOMS: atom_id res chain seq x y z
N MET A 1 22.08 5.08 -23.57
CA MET A 1 21.66 4.06 -22.59
C MET A 1 20.56 4.65 -21.71
N VAL A 2 19.31 4.28 -21.95
CA VAL A 2 18.14 4.91 -21.29
C VAL A 2 17.93 4.30 -19.90
N ASN A 3 18.09 5.13 -18.86
CA ASN A 3 17.67 4.99 -17.46
C ASN A 3 17.00 3.67 -17.05
N LYS A 4 17.81 2.65 -16.72
CA LYS A 4 17.34 1.34 -16.21
C LYS A 4 16.79 1.40 -14.77
N LEU A 5 17.11 2.46 -14.03
CA LEU A 5 16.73 2.64 -12.61
C LEU A 5 15.24 2.94 -12.37
N SER A 6 14.56 3.72 -13.23
CA SER A 6 13.16 4.11 -12.95
C SER A 6 12.14 2.98 -13.15
N LYS A 7 12.46 1.99 -14.00
CA LYS A 7 11.62 0.79 -14.20
C LYS A 7 11.62 -0.14 -12.97
N ASN A 8 12.73 -0.25 -12.25
CA ASN A 8 12.82 -1.14 -11.08
C ASN A 8 12.03 -0.63 -9.87
N TRP A 9 11.98 0.69 -9.67
CA TRP A 9 11.31 1.25 -8.50
C TRP A 9 9.79 1.03 -8.51
N ASN A 10 9.19 1.05 -9.69
CA ASN A 10 7.76 0.75 -9.84
C ASN A 10 7.44 -0.73 -9.54
N ASN A 11 8.37 -1.64 -9.85
CA ASN A 11 8.24 -3.06 -9.49
C ASN A 11 8.49 -3.28 -8.00
N ILE A 12 9.48 -2.63 -7.41
CA ILE A 12 9.80 -2.75 -5.98
C ILE A 12 8.63 -2.21 -5.13
N LEU A 13 8.08 -1.04 -5.46
CA LEU A 13 6.91 -0.49 -4.78
C LEU A 13 5.67 -1.39 -4.93
N ARG A 14 5.51 -2.07 -6.07
CA ARG A 14 4.43 -3.04 -6.28
C ARG A 14 4.59 -4.26 -5.36
N TRP A 15 5.80 -4.80 -5.24
CA TRP A 15 6.05 -5.93 -4.35
C TRP A 15 5.92 -5.55 -2.88
N ILE A 16 6.39 -4.37 -2.48
CA ILE A 16 6.17 -3.82 -1.14
C ILE A 16 4.66 -3.73 -0.86
N HIS A 17 3.87 -3.15 -1.77
CA HIS A 17 2.42 -3.06 -1.60
C HIS A 17 1.75 -4.44 -1.46
N LEU A 18 2.17 -5.43 -2.25
CA LEU A 18 1.64 -6.80 -2.16
C LEU A 18 2.00 -7.47 -0.83
N ILE A 19 3.22 -7.30 -0.33
CA ILE A 19 3.66 -7.85 0.95
C ILE A 19 2.86 -7.23 2.11
N PHE A 20 2.70 -5.91 2.12
CA PHE A 20 1.91 -5.22 3.15
C PHE A 20 0.42 -5.58 3.07
N GLY A 21 -0.13 -5.69 1.86
CA GLY A 21 -1.50 -6.18 1.66
C GLY A 21 -1.67 -7.63 2.13
N PHE A 22 -0.66 -8.47 1.96
CA PHE A 22 -0.67 -9.85 2.47
C PHE A 22 -0.61 -9.91 4.00
N CYS A 23 0.22 -9.10 4.66
CA CYS A 23 0.20 -8.97 6.12
C CYS A 23 -1.17 -8.54 6.65
N PHE A 24 -1.83 -7.61 5.96
CA PHE A 24 -3.19 -7.20 6.29
C PHE A 24 -4.18 -8.37 6.17
N SER A 25 -4.07 -9.18 5.11
CA SER A 25 -4.88 -10.40 4.96
C SER A 25 -4.63 -11.43 6.06
N ILE A 26 -3.39 -11.61 6.53
CA ILE A 26 -3.08 -12.52 7.65
C ILE A 26 -3.75 -12.02 8.94
N TYR A 27 -3.70 -10.72 9.22
CA TYR A 27 -4.31 -10.14 10.43
C TYR A 27 -5.83 -10.37 10.49
N PHE A 28 -6.53 -10.11 9.38
CA PHE A 28 -7.97 -10.41 9.28
C PHE A 28 -8.26 -11.92 9.20
N GLY A 29 -7.36 -12.68 8.58
CA GLY A 29 -7.44 -14.13 8.52
C GLY A 29 -7.40 -14.75 9.90
N ALA A 30 -6.48 -14.32 10.77
CA ALA A 30 -6.39 -14.82 12.14
C ALA A 30 -7.69 -14.57 12.93
N ILE A 31 -8.28 -13.39 12.80
CA ILE A 31 -9.59 -13.07 13.40
C ILE A 31 -10.69 -14.02 12.86
N THR A 32 -10.74 -14.19 11.53
CA THR A 32 -11.79 -14.98 10.85
C THR A 32 -11.65 -16.49 11.10
N PHE A 33 -10.44 -17.03 11.08
CA PHE A 33 -10.18 -18.46 11.26
C PHE A 33 -10.32 -18.91 12.72
N ASN A 34 -9.97 -18.04 13.68
CA ASN A 34 -10.21 -18.32 15.09
C ASN A 34 -11.62 -17.93 15.54
N ASN A 35 -12.41 -17.31 14.65
CA ASN A 35 -13.76 -16.80 14.93
C ASN A 35 -13.82 -15.93 16.20
N ASP A 36 -12.75 -15.17 16.44
CA ASP A 36 -12.55 -14.35 17.62
C ASP A 36 -12.18 -12.94 17.20
N ILE A 37 -13.10 -12.01 17.44
CA ILE A 37 -12.92 -10.58 17.14
C ILE A 37 -11.90 -9.90 18.06
N ASN A 38 -11.63 -10.51 19.22
CA ASN A 38 -10.71 -10.03 20.24
C ASN A 38 -9.39 -10.82 20.19
N PHE A 39 -9.11 -11.55 19.11
CA PHE A 39 -7.91 -12.37 18.96
C PHE A 39 -6.60 -11.60 19.21
N TRP A 40 -6.61 -10.29 19.00
CA TRP A 40 -5.46 -9.41 19.20
C TRP A 40 -5.55 -8.55 20.48
N ASP A 41 -6.52 -8.79 21.37
CA ASP A 41 -6.68 -8.02 22.62
C ASP A 41 -5.53 -8.26 23.60
N ASP A 42 -4.94 -9.46 23.59
CA ASP A 42 -3.73 -9.79 24.37
C ASP A 42 -2.49 -9.06 23.86
N GLU A 43 -2.51 -8.60 22.59
CA GLU A 43 -1.43 -7.85 21.96
C GLU A 43 -1.94 -6.54 21.34
N PRO A 44 -2.33 -5.55 22.17
CA PRO A 44 -2.93 -4.29 21.70
C PRO A 44 -1.99 -3.47 20.80
N TRP A 45 -0.68 -3.71 20.91
CA TRP A 45 0.32 -3.12 20.03
C TRP A 45 0.18 -3.59 18.57
N VAL A 46 -0.28 -4.82 18.31
CA VAL A 46 -0.51 -5.34 16.96
C VAL A 46 -1.66 -4.59 16.29
N THR A 47 -2.78 -4.43 17.00
CA THR A 47 -3.92 -3.67 16.51
C THR A 47 -3.55 -2.21 16.22
N MET A 48 -2.77 -1.58 17.11
CA MET A 48 -2.32 -0.21 16.91
C MET A 48 -1.34 -0.06 15.73
N ALA A 49 -0.38 -1.00 15.59
CA ALA A 49 0.56 -1.02 14.48
C ALA A 49 -0.11 -1.33 13.14
N MET A 50 -1.06 -2.27 13.12
CA MET A 50 -1.82 -2.63 11.93
C MET A 50 -2.72 -1.46 11.47
N GLY A 51 -3.40 -0.82 12.41
CA GLY A 51 -4.27 0.34 12.15
C GLY A 51 -3.53 1.59 11.69
N THR A 52 -2.30 1.82 12.18
CA THR A 52 -1.56 3.06 11.91
C THR A 52 -0.51 2.88 10.82
N VAL A 53 0.36 1.88 10.97
CA VAL A 53 1.54 1.70 10.12
C VAL A 53 1.17 0.91 8.87
N VAL A 54 0.54 -0.25 9.03
CA VAL A 54 0.26 -1.13 7.87
C VAL A 54 -0.81 -0.51 6.98
N LEU A 55 -1.95 -0.07 7.55
CA LEU A 55 -2.95 0.67 6.78
C LEU A 55 -2.35 1.92 6.15
N GLY A 56 -1.59 2.72 6.90
CA GLY A 56 -0.92 3.91 6.38
C GLY A 56 -0.04 3.61 5.16
N ILE A 57 0.78 2.57 5.23
CA ILE A 57 1.67 2.15 4.13
C ILE A 57 0.87 1.59 2.95
N VAL A 58 -0.15 0.76 3.18
CA VAL A 58 -1.00 0.21 2.11
C VAL A 58 -1.75 1.31 1.36
N PHE A 59 -2.36 2.26 2.10
CA PHE A 59 -3.04 3.41 1.51
C PHE A 59 -2.05 4.33 0.78
N TRP A 60 -0.90 4.64 1.39
CA TRP A 60 0.12 5.49 0.79
C TRP A 60 0.69 4.90 -0.51
N THR A 61 1.05 3.62 -0.50
CA THR A 61 1.56 2.90 -1.68
C THR A 61 0.49 2.74 -2.76
N GLY A 62 -0.78 2.57 -2.38
CA GLY A 62 -1.93 2.59 -3.29
C GLY A 62 -2.11 3.96 -3.97
N ILE A 63 -2.08 5.05 -3.21
CA ILE A 63 -2.20 6.43 -3.72
C ILE A 63 -1.06 6.74 -4.70
N ILE A 64 0.19 6.39 -4.37
CA ILE A 64 1.33 6.60 -5.27
C ILE A 64 1.15 5.86 -6.61
N LYS A 65 0.58 4.66 -6.59
CA LYS A 65 0.39 3.88 -7.82
C LYS A 65 -0.79 4.37 -8.65
N TRP A 66 -1.89 4.79 -8.03
CA TRP A 66 -3.14 5.09 -8.74
C TRP A 66 -3.42 6.60 -8.95
N GLN A 67 -2.96 7.47 -8.06
CA GLN A 67 -3.18 8.92 -8.16
C GLN A 67 -2.04 9.63 -8.90
N LEU A 68 -0.79 9.29 -8.60
CA LEU A 68 0.40 9.97 -9.17
C LEU A 68 0.48 9.90 -10.71
N PRO A 69 0.21 8.75 -11.37
CA PRO A 69 0.17 8.70 -12.83
C PRO A 69 -0.96 9.52 -13.44
N ARG A 70 -2.13 9.57 -12.78
CA ARG A 70 -3.28 10.39 -13.21
C ARG A 70 -2.96 11.87 -13.13
N ILE A 71 -2.40 12.33 -12.01
CA ILE A 71 -1.97 13.72 -11.82
C ILE A 71 -0.89 14.10 -12.84
N LYS A 72 0.09 13.21 -13.08
CA LYS A 72 1.14 13.44 -14.09
C LYS A 72 0.58 13.53 -15.52
N LYS A 73 -0.39 12.67 -15.87
CA LYS A 73 -1.08 12.73 -17.17
C LYS A 73 -1.90 14.01 -17.32
N TRP A 74 -2.62 14.41 -16.27
CA TRP A 74 -3.40 15.64 -16.24
C TRP A 74 -2.50 16.87 -16.42
N ASN A 75 -1.38 16.95 -15.70
CA ASN A 75 -0.43 18.06 -15.84
C ASN A 75 0.20 18.14 -17.24
N ARG A 76 0.50 16.99 -17.85
CA ARG A 76 1.04 16.92 -19.22
C ARG A 76 0.03 17.42 -20.27
N ASN A 77 -1.26 17.16 -20.09
CA ASN A 77 -2.30 17.66 -21.00
C ASN A 77 -2.52 19.17 -20.84
N ARG A 78 -2.40 19.72 -19.61
CA ARG A 78 -2.51 21.16 -19.39
C ARG A 78 -1.38 21.96 -20.04
N ASN A 79 -0.16 21.45 -20.00
CA ASN A 79 0.98 22.09 -20.68
C ASN A 79 1.00 21.92 -22.21
N LYS A 80 0.13 21.07 -22.79
CA LYS A 80 -0.03 20.97 -24.25
C LYS A 80 -1.06 21.96 -24.81
N ASN A 81 -2.03 22.35 -23.97
CA ASN A 81 -3.10 23.29 -24.33
C ASN A 81 -2.78 24.73 -23.90
N ARG A 82 -1.54 24.98 -23.45
CA ARG A 82 -0.99 26.29 -23.10
C ARG A 82 0.17 26.56 -24.04
#